data_AF-A0A7J2VC22-F1
#
_entry.id   AF-A0A7J2VC22-F1
#
_cell.length_a   1.000
_cell.length_b   1.000
_cell.length_c   1.000
_cell.angle_alpha   90.00
_cell.angle_beta   90.00
_cell.angle_gamma   90.00
#
_symmetry.space_group_name_H-M   'P 1'
#
loop_
_entity.id
_entity.type
_entity.pdbx_description
1 polymer ?
#
loop_
_entity_poly.entity_id
_entity_poly.type
_entity_poly.pdbx_seq_one_letter_code
_entity_poly.pdbx_strand_id
1 'polypeptide(L)'
;MSSCVCYSRSDVPRKLREHIESATQSLWVSTAFLDNCGLELLKTISGKGVELRVLVSTAISSELVKEISKFADIRVMGEGFMYANIYIADGKALIGSPNLTCPVLEGKNIEVLCEVATEEAVKVYNSLWEDAWPFKFETLQLRIKDSPGKIIINSNLGQGLHIEVDKVLKRIVRKIKGKIHVCPPIIEQACVEFKDLNEYERIVSTIFGAVNEVEIDLCSWTDTITYSLIGDLVQPHITLRRRHKMSPAYFIIAGLEPLVSHLYSDALRNSISTMFSEELKSLNLDYVNKCVWETSSLPRVCVKILEKPAVQLIYDIEVEIRLLPQCENPSQDVIEKIKEVFNKVKPLFEDEVRKLYSSYLNMKKEYGKTIIDIDGVLAAYLRLLFIRRYWTYDEIRRVRREIPRKTIIALHEVELGAP
;
A
#
# COMPACT_ATOMS: atom_id res chain seq x y z
N MET A 1 4.33 25.03 40.66
CA MET A 1 4.68 23.80 39.92
C MET A 1 4.24 22.63 40.78
N SER A 2 3.08 22.06 40.47
CA SER A 2 2.59 20.83 41.08
C SER A 2 3.58 19.69 40.80
N SER A 3 3.87 18.87 41.80
CA SER A 3 4.76 17.71 41.65
C SER A 3 4.13 16.69 40.70
N CYS A 4 4.78 16.42 39.57
CA CYS A 4 4.40 15.35 38.66
C CYS A 4 4.88 14.00 39.24
N VAL A 5 3.96 13.05 39.44
CA VAL A 5 4.30 11.71 39.94
C VAL A 5 4.64 10.84 38.74
N CYS A 6 5.87 10.33 38.67
CA CYS A 6 6.33 9.47 37.57
C CYS A 6 6.69 8.07 38.07
N TYR A 7 6.27 7.08 37.30
CA TYR A 7 6.55 5.66 37.44
C TYR A 7 7.62 5.26 36.43
N SER A 8 8.52 4.35 36.81
CA SER A 8 9.59 3.86 35.92
C SER A 8 9.78 2.36 36.03
N ARG A 9 10.34 1.75 34.98
CA ARG A 9 10.71 0.33 34.92
C ARG A 9 9.50 -0.60 35.17
N SER A 10 9.60 -1.50 36.14
CA SER A 10 8.66 -2.62 36.37
C SER A 10 7.27 -2.19 36.84
N ASP A 11 7.10 -0.97 37.37
CA ASP A 11 5.80 -0.51 37.85
C ASP A 11 4.90 0.02 36.73
N VAL A 12 5.48 0.44 35.60
CA VAL A 12 4.72 1.06 34.49
C VAL A 12 3.64 0.15 33.91
N PRO A 13 3.91 -1.13 33.56
CA PRO A 13 2.88 -2.01 32.99
C PRO A 13 1.69 -2.20 33.94
N ARG A 14 1.98 -2.40 35.22
CA ARG A 14 0.97 -2.56 36.27
C ARG A 14 0.14 -1.28 36.42
N LYS A 15 0.81 -0.12 36.53
CA LYS A 15 0.13 1.17 36.70
C LYS A 15 -0.71 1.56 35.48
N LEU A 16 -0.22 1.28 34.27
CA LEU A 16 -0.97 1.52 33.05
C LEU A 16 -2.23 0.64 32.98
N ARG A 17 -2.10 -0.67 33.28
CA ARG A 17 -3.26 -1.58 33.35
C ARG A 17 -4.24 -1.16 34.42
N GLU A 18 -3.79 -0.89 35.65
CA GLU A 18 -4.64 -0.40 36.74
C GLU A 18 -5.43 0.84 36.33
N HIS A 19 -4.77 1.81 35.69
CA HIS A 19 -5.41 3.04 35.21
C HIS A 19 -6.50 2.75 34.17
N ILE A 20 -6.18 1.97 33.13
CA ILE A 20 -7.10 1.61 32.05
C ILE A 20 -8.28 0.75 32.56
N GLU A 21 -7.98 -0.27 33.38
CA GLU A 21 -8.97 -1.22 33.88
C GLU A 21 -9.91 -0.64 34.93
N SER A 22 -9.48 0.44 35.59
CA SER A 22 -10.29 1.19 36.55
C SER A 22 -11.33 2.12 35.91
N ALA A 23 -11.27 2.33 34.59
CA ALA A 23 -12.24 3.16 33.88
C ALA A 23 -13.67 2.58 33.99
N THR A 24 -14.62 3.44 34.31
CA THR A 24 -16.04 3.11 34.54
C THR A 24 -16.98 3.89 33.65
N GLN A 25 -16.61 5.08 33.19
CA GLN A 25 -17.44 5.92 32.33
C GLN A 25 -16.79 6.15 30.97
N SER A 26 -15.53 6.58 30.96
CA SER A 26 -14.83 6.94 29.73
C SER A 26 -13.35 6.60 29.79
N LEU A 27 -12.80 6.21 28.64
CA LEU A 27 -11.37 6.04 28.44
C LEU A 27 -10.96 6.61 27.08
N TRP A 28 -10.06 7.58 27.11
CA TRP A 28 -9.46 8.17 25.91
C TRP A 28 -7.99 7.76 25.84
N VAL A 29 -7.60 7.17 24.72
CA VAL A 29 -6.27 6.63 24.49
C VAL A 29 -5.68 7.30 23.26
N SER A 30 -4.46 7.82 23.39
CA SER A 30 -3.56 8.11 22.29
C SER A 30 -2.38 7.17 22.42
N THR A 31 -2.06 6.39 21.38
CA THR A 31 -0.85 5.54 21.40
C THR A 31 -0.24 5.36 20.02
N ALA A 32 1.10 5.35 19.97
CA ALA A 32 1.83 5.22 18.71
C ALA A 32 1.72 3.79 18.13
N PHE A 33 1.74 2.78 19.00
CA PHE A 33 1.66 1.37 18.63
C PHE A 33 0.63 0.62 19.47
N LEU A 34 -0.04 -0.33 18.83
CA LEU A 34 -1.04 -1.20 19.43
C LEU A 34 -0.98 -2.55 18.73
N ASP A 35 -1.03 -3.63 19.50
CA ASP A 35 -1.13 -5.01 18.99
C ASP A 35 -2.31 -5.76 19.61
N ASN A 36 -2.36 -7.08 19.43
CA ASN A 36 -3.45 -7.91 19.95
C ASN A 36 -3.63 -7.82 21.48
N CYS A 37 -2.58 -7.63 22.27
CA CYS A 37 -2.74 -7.47 23.72
C CYS A 37 -3.43 -6.14 24.06
N GLY A 38 -3.08 -5.07 23.36
CA GLY A 38 -3.77 -3.79 23.46
C GLY A 38 -5.23 -3.87 23.02
N LEU A 39 -5.49 -4.55 21.89
CA LEU A 39 -6.84 -4.77 21.36
C LEU A 39 -7.73 -5.49 22.39
N GLU A 40 -7.27 -6.60 22.96
CA GLU A 40 -8.05 -7.39 23.93
C GLU A 40 -8.28 -6.62 25.24
N LEU A 41 -7.31 -5.83 25.69
CA LEU A 41 -7.49 -4.92 26.82
C LEU A 41 -8.61 -3.92 26.52
N LEU A 42 -8.57 -3.23 25.38
CA LEU A 42 -9.61 -2.26 25.00
C LEU A 42 -10.99 -2.91 24.81
N LYS A 43 -11.08 -4.09 24.19
CA LYS A 43 -12.33 -4.86 24.09
C LYS A 43 -12.93 -5.16 25.46
N THR A 44 -12.08 -5.55 26.42
CA THR A 44 -12.52 -5.84 27.79
C THR A 44 -13.11 -4.60 28.45
N ILE A 45 -12.51 -3.43 28.23
CA ILE A 45 -13.02 -2.17 28.77
C ILE A 45 -14.34 -1.77 28.09
N SER A 46 -14.41 -1.85 26.77
CA SER A 46 -15.65 -1.58 26.02
C SER A 46 -16.80 -2.51 26.44
N GLY A 47 -16.51 -3.79 26.69
CA GLY A 47 -17.48 -4.78 27.15
C GLY A 47 -18.11 -4.45 28.53
N LYS A 48 -17.49 -3.57 29.32
CA LYS A 48 -18.05 -3.03 30.57
C LYS A 48 -19.01 -1.85 30.34
N GLY A 49 -19.19 -1.41 29.10
CA GLY A 49 -20.01 -0.24 28.74
C GLY A 49 -19.27 1.10 28.84
N VAL A 50 -17.95 1.09 28.91
CA VAL A 50 -17.11 2.31 28.96
C VAL A 50 -17.04 2.94 27.57
N GLU A 51 -17.23 4.26 27.48
CA GLU A 51 -17.07 5.01 26.24
C GLU A 51 -15.58 5.09 25.85
N LEU A 52 -15.23 4.58 24.68
CA LEU A 52 -13.85 4.53 24.20
C LEU A 52 -13.60 5.49 23.05
N ARG A 53 -12.58 6.34 23.21
CA ARG A 53 -11.98 7.14 22.14
C ARG A 53 -10.53 6.74 21.95
N VAL A 54 -10.17 6.31 20.75
CA VAL A 54 -8.84 5.76 20.46
C VAL A 54 -8.21 6.56 19.33
N LEU A 55 -7.03 7.10 19.59
CA LEU A 55 -6.21 7.82 18.63
C LEU A 55 -4.92 7.03 18.40
N VAL A 56 -4.63 6.73 17.15
CA VAL A 56 -3.50 5.87 16.76
C VAL A 56 -2.65 6.51 15.67
N SER A 57 -1.38 6.11 15.62
CA SER A 57 -0.48 6.43 14.50
C SER A 57 -0.78 5.56 13.28
N THR A 58 -0.29 5.96 12.10
CA THR A 58 -0.38 5.16 10.85
C THR A 58 0.43 3.86 10.88
N ALA A 59 1.24 3.65 11.92
CA ALA A 59 2.08 2.46 12.07
C ALA A 59 1.32 1.22 12.56
N ILE A 60 0.04 1.35 12.91
CA ILE A 60 -0.82 0.24 13.36
C ILE A 60 -1.52 -0.38 12.15
N SER A 61 -1.61 -1.71 12.10
CA SER A 61 -2.19 -2.43 10.96
C SER A 61 -3.66 -2.09 10.74
N SER A 62 -4.09 -2.08 9.48
CA SER A 62 -5.47 -1.73 9.11
C SER A 62 -6.49 -2.69 9.74
N GLU A 63 -6.13 -3.96 9.96
CA GLU A 63 -6.96 -4.98 10.59
C GLU A 63 -7.23 -4.65 12.05
N LEU A 64 -6.23 -4.20 12.81
CA LEU A 64 -6.40 -3.81 14.21
C LEU A 64 -7.28 -2.57 14.33
N VAL A 65 -7.04 -1.55 13.50
CA VAL A 65 -7.88 -0.35 13.46
C VAL A 65 -9.33 -0.73 13.12
N LYS A 66 -9.54 -1.65 12.16
CA LYS A 66 -10.86 -2.20 11.82
C LYS A 66 -11.52 -2.90 13.00
N GLU A 67 -10.80 -3.77 13.72
CA GLU A 67 -11.36 -4.46 14.88
C GLU A 67 -11.75 -3.48 16.00
N ILE A 68 -10.93 -2.46 16.27
CA ILE A 68 -11.24 -1.42 17.27
C ILE A 68 -12.46 -0.61 16.87
N SER A 69 -12.58 -0.25 15.58
CA SER A 69 -13.70 0.57 15.08
C SER A 69 -15.10 -0.04 15.30
N LYS A 70 -15.17 -1.34 15.60
CA LYS A 70 -16.44 -2.02 15.92
C LYS A 70 -16.99 -1.66 17.30
N PHE A 71 -16.16 -1.15 18.21
CA PHE A 71 -16.54 -0.95 19.61
C PHE A 71 -15.99 0.34 20.25
N ALA A 72 -15.24 1.16 19.50
CA ALA A 72 -14.69 2.44 19.94
C ALA A 72 -14.75 3.49 18.82
N ASP A 73 -14.82 4.77 19.19
CA ASP A 73 -14.59 5.90 18.29
C ASP A 73 -13.09 6.00 18.03
N ILE A 74 -12.65 5.67 16.82
CA ILE A 74 -11.23 5.61 16.47
C ILE A 74 -10.85 6.61 15.37
N ARG A 75 -9.73 7.30 15.58
CA ARG A 75 -9.09 8.17 14.58
C ARG A 75 -7.64 7.77 14.36
N VAL A 76 -7.15 8.01 13.15
CA VAL A 76 -5.78 7.76 12.74
C VAL A 76 -5.12 9.10 12.39
N MET A 77 -3.93 9.37 12.92
CA MET A 77 -3.19 10.57 12.59
C MET A 77 -2.80 10.57 11.11
N GLY A 78 -3.21 11.62 10.36
CA GLY A 78 -3.08 11.65 8.89
C GLY A 78 -1.66 11.90 8.37
N GLU A 79 -0.89 12.78 9.02
CA GLU A 79 0.48 13.11 8.64
C GLU A 79 1.46 12.93 9.80
N GLY A 80 2.58 12.25 9.54
CA GLY A 80 3.67 12.08 10.48
C GLY A 80 3.44 10.97 11.52
N PHE A 81 4.52 10.60 12.21
CA PHE A 81 4.46 9.60 13.27
C PHE A 81 4.04 10.25 14.59
N MET A 82 2.94 9.79 15.17
CA MET A 82 2.46 10.27 16.47
C MET A 82 3.26 9.61 17.60
N TYR A 83 4.13 10.36 18.28
CA TYR A 83 4.88 9.87 19.45
C TYR A 83 4.12 10.02 20.78
N ALA A 84 2.98 10.70 20.80
CA ALA A 84 2.25 11.00 22.02
C ALA A 84 1.47 9.79 22.54
N ASN A 85 1.87 9.27 23.72
CA ASN A 85 1.05 8.30 24.46
C ASN A 85 0.35 8.99 25.63
N ILE A 86 -0.97 9.04 25.58
CA ILE A 86 -1.83 9.74 26.53
C ILE A 86 -2.97 8.79 26.91
N TYR A 87 -3.24 8.64 28.20
CA TYR A 87 -4.28 7.77 28.74
C TYR A 87 -5.15 8.55 29.73
N ILE A 88 -6.38 8.87 29.35
CA ILE A 88 -7.33 9.63 30.18
C ILE A 88 -8.48 8.70 30.57
N ALA A 89 -8.59 8.37 31.84
CA ALA A 89 -9.63 7.49 32.39
C ALA A 89 -10.40 8.22 33.48
N ASP A 90 -11.71 8.40 33.30
CA ASP A 90 -12.62 9.04 34.29
C ASP A 90 -12.05 10.32 34.94
N GLY A 91 -11.45 11.19 34.12
CA GLY A 91 -10.90 12.46 34.59
C GLY A 91 -9.52 12.39 35.25
N LYS A 92 -8.79 11.27 35.14
CA LYS A 92 -7.38 11.12 35.50
C LYS A 92 -6.53 10.89 34.26
N ALA A 93 -5.36 11.52 34.18
CA ALA A 93 -4.51 11.44 33.00
C ALA A 93 -3.10 10.92 33.29
N LEU A 94 -2.64 10.00 32.45
CA LEU A 94 -1.26 9.54 32.39
C LEU A 94 -0.66 9.86 31.01
N ILE A 95 0.61 10.25 30.98
CA ILE A 95 1.39 10.42 29.75
C ILE A 95 2.73 9.72 29.85
N GLY A 96 3.32 9.29 28.73
CA GLY A 96 4.66 8.72 28.77
C GLY A 96 5.12 8.04 27.49
N SER A 97 6.08 7.14 27.65
CA SER A 97 6.61 6.30 26.58
C SER A 97 5.88 4.97 26.32
N PRO A 98 5.09 4.37 27.25
CA PRO A 98 4.53 3.04 27.00
C PRO A 98 3.50 3.08 25.87
N ASN A 99 3.49 2.02 25.07
CA ASN A 99 2.49 1.74 24.03
C ASN A 99 1.55 0.62 24.49
N LEU A 100 0.41 0.44 23.80
CA LEU A 100 -0.49 -0.69 24.07
C LEU A 100 -0.08 -1.96 23.32
N THR A 101 1.14 -2.43 23.58
CA THR A 101 1.69 -3.65 22.99
C THR A 101 2.00 -4.72 24.03
N CYS A 102 2.03 -5.99 23.63
CA CYS A 102 2.32 -7.11 24.53
C CYS A 102 3.63 -6.91 25.31
N PRO A 103 4.79 -6.54 24.71
CA PRO A 103 6.03 -6.36 25.47
C PRO A 103 5.94 -5.28 26.55
N VAL A 104 5.21 -4.20 26.29
CA VAL A 104 5.00 -3.13 27.27
C VAL A 104 4.06 -3.62 28.38
N LEU A 105 2.91 -4.18 28.02
CA LEU A 105 1.89 -4.63 28.96
C LEU A 105 2.32 -5.84 29.81
N GLU A 106 3.34 -6.58 29.37
CA GLU A 106 3.98 -7.70 30.08
C GLU A 106 5.24 -7.27 30.87
N GLY A 107 5.65 -6.00 30.78
CA GLY A 107 6.83 -5.49 31.50
C GLY A 107 8.17 -5.92 30.95
N LYS A 108 8.23 -6.29 29.67
CA LYS A 108 9.48 -6.59 28.96
C LYS A 108 10.22 -5.32 28.53
N ASN A 109 9.51 -4.18 28.40
CA ASN A 109 10.11 -2.90 28.07
C ASN A 109 10.37 -2.02 29.31
N ILE A 110 11.40 -1.19 29.23
CA ILE A 110 11.68 -0.14 30.22
C ILE A 110 10.99 1.13 29.74
N GLU A 111 9.95 1.53 30.47
CA GLU A 111 9.11 2.67 30.12
C GLU A 111 9.08 3.71 31.25
N VAL A 112 8.58 4.90 30.94
CA VAL A 112 8.27 5.98 31.89
C VAL A 112 6.83 6.43 31.69
N LEU A 113 6.08 6.53 32.79
CA LEU A 113 4.67 6.94 32.78
C LEU A 113 4.44 7.93 33.91
N CYS A 114 3.83 9.07 33.65
CA CYS A 114 3.68 10.15 34.61
C CYS A 114 2.21 10.61 34.71
N GLU A 115 1.78 10.92 35.93
CA GLU A 115 0.52 11.61 36.19
C GLU A 115 0.63 13.09 35.84
N VAL A 116 -0.36 13.60 35.12
CA VAL A 116 -0.43 15.00 34.70
C VAL A 116 -1.81 15.59 34.99
N ALA A 117 -1.88 16.91 34.93
CA ALA A 117 -3.16 17.61 35.02
C ALA A 117 -4.07 17.18 33.85
N THR A 118 -5.28 16.75 34.17
CA THR A 118 -6.24 16.23 33.19
C THR A 118 -6.58 17.28 32.14
N GLU A 119 -6.68 18.55 32.52
CA GLU A 119 -6.97 19.65 31.61
C GLU A 119 -5.89 19.81 30.53
N GLU A 120 -4.62 19.62 30.89
CA GLU A 120 -3.50 19.68 29.95
C GLU A 120 -3.51 18.47 29.01
N ALA A 121 -3.71 17.27 29.55
CA ALA A 121 -3.80 16.05 28.74
C ALA A 121 -4.98 16.09 27.76
N VAL A 122 -6.16 16.54 28.21
CA VAL A 122 -7.35 16.73 27.36
C VAL A 122 -7.09 17.76 26.27
N LYS A 123 -6.41 18.87 26.58
CA LYS A 123 -6.05 19.88 25.58
C LYS A 123 -5.15 19.31 24.49
N VAL A 124 -4.09 18.58 24.85
CA VAL A 124 -3.18 17.95 23.89
C VAL A 124 -3.91 16.88 23.08
N TYR A 125 -4.66 16.01 23.76
CA TYR A 125 -5.45 14.96 23.12
C TYR A 125 -6.41 15.52 22.08
N ASN A 126 -7.20 16.54 22.44
CA ASN A 126 -8.17 17.14 21.52
C ASN A 126 -7.48 17.84 20.34
N SER A 127 -6.32 18.47 20.55
CA SER A 127 -5.54 19.02 19.44
C SER A 127 -5.16 17.94 18.43
N LEU A 128 -4.61 16.81 18.91
CA LEU A 128 -4.27 15.68 18.05
C LEU A 128 -5.51 15.06 17.41
N TRP A 129 -6.60 14.98 18.16
CA TRP A 129 -7.87 14.40 17.70
C TRP A 129 -8.50 15.17 16.54
N GLU A 130 -8.46 16.51 16.58
CA GLU A 130 -8.97 17.36 15.51
C GLU A 130 -8.09 17.30 14.26
N ASP A 131 -6.78 17.11 14.43
CA ASP A 131 -5.84 16.91 13.31
C ASP A 131 -5.91 15.47 12.73
N ALA A 132 -6.47 14.53 13.50
CA ALA A 132 -6.60 13.13 13.11
C ALA A 132 -7.81 12.90 12.20
N TRP A 133 -7.66 11.93 11.30
CA TRP A 133 -8.74 11.56 10.39
C TRP A 133 -9.67 10.55 11.07
N PRO A 134 -10.99 10.77 11.00
CA PRO A 134 -11.93 9.75 11.44
C PRO A 134 -11.68 8.47 10.66
N PHE A 135 -11.54 7.35 11.36
CA PHE A 135 -11.46 6.06 10.68
C PHE A 135 -12.84 5.71 10.15
N LYS A 136 -13.15 6.20 8.95
CA LYS A 136 -14.28 5.74 8.18
C LYS A 136 -13.74 4.67 7.24
N PHE A 137 -14.28 3.46 7.34
CA PHE A 137 -14.40 2.62 6.16
C PHE A 137 -15.32 3.37 5.19
N GLU A 138 -14.80 4.34 4.45
CA GLU A 138 -15.38 4.61 3.15
C GLU A 138 -15.22 3.29 2.39
N THR A 139 -16.32 2.56 2.32
CA THR A 139 -16.35 1.30 1.59
C THR A 139 -16.15 1.69 0.15
N LEU A 140 -14.92 1.57 -0.32
CA LEU A 140 -14.56 1.89 -1.69
C LEU A 140 -15.40 1.00 -2.61
N GLN A 141 -16.28 1.66 -3.36
CA GLN A 141 -17.13 1.05 -4.37
C GLN A 141 -16.64 1.52 -5.73
N LEU A 142 -15.59 0.89 -6.24
CA LEU A 142 -15.22 1.05 -7.63
C LEU A 142 -16.06 0.11 -8.48
N ARG A 143 -16.80 0.63 -9.46
CA ARG A 143 -17.58 -0.18 -10.39
C ARG A 143 -17.26 0.20 -11.82
N ILE A 144 -16.70 -0.73 -12.57
CA ILE A 144 -16.42 -0.63 -14.00
C ILE A 144 -17.39 -1.55 -14.73
N LYS A 145 -18.38 -0.96 -15.39
CA LYS A 145 -19.39 -1.66 -16.18
C LYS A 145 -19.07 -1.59 -17.65
N ASP A 146 -19.04 -2.74 -18.29
CA ASP A 146 -18.96 -2.83 -19.73
C ASP A 146 -20.36 -2.91 -20.36
N SER A 147 -20.63 -2.13 -21.39
CA SER A 147 -21.90 -2.12 -22.12
C SER A 147 -21.68 -1.98 -23.63
N PRO A 148 -22.65 -2.38 -24.47
CA PRO A 148 -22.59 -2.13 -25.90
C PRO A 148 -22.38 -0.63 -26.17
N GLY A 149 -21.25 -0.27 -26.76
CA GLY A 149 -20.89 1.11 -27.14
C GLY A 149 -20.30 1.99 -26.04
N LYS A 150 -20.31 1.61 -24.75
CA LYS A 150 -19.71 2.43 -23.69
C LYS A 150 -19.22 1.64 -22.48
N ILE A 151 -18.28 2.23 -21.74
CA ILE A 151 -17.81 1.75 -20.44
C ILE A 151 -18.14 2.81 -19.40
N ILE A 152 -18.71 2.39 -18.28
CA ILE A 152 -19.07 3.29 -17.18
C ILE A 152 -18.21 2.96 -15.96
N ILE A 153 -17.49 3.95 -15.45
CA ILE A 153 -16.67 3.83 -14.24
C ILE A 153 -17.28 4.69 -13.15
N ASN A 154 -17.60 4.08 -12.02
CA ASN A 154 -18.14 4.76 -10.85
C ASN A 154 -17.22 4.54 -9.64
N SER A 155 -17.02 5.56 -8.82
CA SER A 155 -16.47 5.44 -7.48
C SER A 155 -17.34 6.24 -6.51
N ASN A 156 -17.51 5.76 -5.29
CA ASN A 156 -18.10 6.54 -4.19
C ASN A 156 -17.04 7.27 -3.35
N LEU A 157 -15.78 7.28 -3.79
CA LEU A 157 -14.69 7.93 -3.09
C LEU A 157 -14.73 9.45 -3.24
N GLY A 158 -14.64 10.19 -2.13
CA GLY A 158 -14.70 11.65 -2.11
C GLY A 158 -16.00 12.19 -2.69
N GLN A 159 -15.91 13.12 -3.65
CA GLN A 159 -17.08 13.67 -4.36
C GLN A 159 -17.81 12.64 -5.26
N GLY A 160 -17.25 11.44 -5.38
CA GLY A 160 -17.71 10.42 -6.30
C GLY A 160 -17.11 10.61 -7.70
N LEU A 161 -16.66 9.51 -8.28
CA LEU A 161 -16.21 9.45 -9.67
C LEU A 161 -17.35 8.91 -10.53
N HIS A 162 -17.64 9.58 -11.65
CA HIS A 162 -18.49 9.04 -12.70
C HIS A 162 -17.89 9.35 -14.05
N ILE A 163 -17.53 8.30 -14.80
CA ILE A 163 -16.95 8.40 -16.13
C ILE A 163 -17.78 7.58 -17.09
N GLU A 164 -18.13 8.18 -18.22
CA GLU A 164 -18.60 7.45 -19.40
C GLU A 164 -17.55 7.52 -20.49
N VAL A 165 -17.10 6.35 -20.94
CA VAL A 165 -16.15 6.17 -22.02
C VAL A 165 -16.92 5.63 -23.22
N ASP A 166 -16.94 6.37 -24.32
CA ASP A 166 -17.53 5.90 -25.58
C ASP A 166 -16.52 4.98 -26.30
N LYS A 167 -16.93 3.74 -26.58
CA LYS A 167 -16.06 2.73 -27.20
C LYS A 167 -15.76 3.02 -28.66
N VAL A 168 -16.67 3.68 -29.36
CA VAL A 168 -16.51 4.04 -30.78
C VAL A 168 -15.52 5.20 -30.91
N LEU A 169 -15.67 6.20 -30.04
CA LEU A 169 -14.81 7.38 -30.04
C LEU A 169 -13.48 7.16 -29.30
N LYS A 170 -13.39 6.10 -28.49
CA LYS A 170 -12.28 5.86 -27.55
C LYS A 170 -11.97 7.08 -26.68
N ARG A 171 -13.03 7.75 -26.20
CA ARG A 171 -12.97 9.06 -25.52
C ARG A 171 -13.94 9.13 -24.37
N ILE A 172 -13.60 9.94 -23.36
CA ILE A 172 -14.54 10.28 -22.28
C ILE A 172 -15.56 11.25 -22.82
N VAL A 173 -16.81 10.95 -22.52
CA VAL A 173 -17.96 11.76 -22.89
C VAL A 173 -18.64 12.21 -21.61
N ARG A 174 -18.87 13.52 -21.48
CA ARG A 174 -19.55 14.11 -20.31
C ARG A 174 -20.66 15.05 -20.75
N LYS A 175 -21.77 15.05 -20.03
CA LYS A 175 -22.88 15.98 -20.26
C LYS A 175 -22.78 17.16 -19.29
N ILE A 176 -22.52 18.36 -19.81
CA ILE A 176 -22.45 19.59 -19.02
C ILE A 176 -23.50 20.56 -19.56
N LYS A 177 -24.45 20.98 -18.69
CA LYS A 177 -25.52 21.94 -19.04
C LYS A 177 -26.25 21.56 -20.34
N GLY A 178 -26.55 20.27 -20.50
CA GLY A 178 -27.25 19.73 -21.68
C GLY A 178 -26.37 19.54 -22.92
N LYS A 179 -25.11 19.98 -22.93
CA LYS A 179 -24.18 19.77 -24.04
C LYS A 179 -23.26 18.58 -23.79
N ILE A 180 -22.98 17.83 -24.85
CA ILE A 180 -22.01 16.75 -24.83
C ILE A 180 -20.62 17.36 -25.01
N HIS A 181 -19.73 17.10 -24.05
CA HIS A 181 -18.32 17.42 -24.14
C HIS A 181 -17.54 16.13 -24.29
N VAL A 182 -16.65 16.09 -25.28
CA VAL A 182 -15.77 14.97 -25.54
C VAL A 182 -14.36 15.37 -25.10
N CYS A 183 -13.76 14.60 -24.20
CA CYS A 183 -12.39 14.82 -23.77
C CYS A 183 -11.38 14.47 -24.90
N PRO A 184 -10.10 14.81 -24.72
CA PRO A 184 -9.02 14.22 -25.52
C PRO A 184 -9.08 12.68 -25.52
N PRO A 185 -8.41 12.02 -26.48
CA PRO A 185 -8.26 10.57 -26.47
C PRO A 185 -7.86 10.08 -25.10
N ILE A 186 -8.54 9.03 -24.64
CA ILE A 186 -8.14 8.38 -23.40
C ILE A 186 -6.94 7.53 -23.71
N ILE A 187 -6.06 7.50 -22.74
CA ILE A 187 -5.04 6.49 -22.62
C ILE A 187 -5.72 5.14 -22.41
N GLU A 188 -5.35 4.15 -23.23
CA GLU A 188 -6.02 2.84 -23.24
C GLU A 188 -5.69 2.00 -21.99
N GLN A 189 -4.59 2.34 -21.32
CA GLN A 189 -4.02 1.62 -20.20
C GLN A 189 -3.36 2.56 -19.17
N ALA A 190 -3.72 2.42 -17.89
CA ALA A 190 -3.05 3.11 -16.80
C ALA A 190 -2.36 2.09 -15.88
N CYS A 191 -1.09 2.31 -15.56
CA CYS A 191 -0.31 1.41 -14.71
C CYS A 191 0.20 2.09 -13.45
N VAL A 192 0.32 1.31 -12.37
CA VAL A 192 1.09 1.64 -11.17
C VAL A 192 2.20 0.61 -10.98
N GLU A 193 3.40 1.13 -10.75
CA GLU A 193 4.59 0.35 -10.41
C GLU A 193 4.90 0.55 -8.93
N PHE A 194 5.22 -0.54 -8.23
CA PHE A 194 5.53 -0.53 -6.80
C PHE A 194 6.47 -1.70 -6.48
N LYS A 195 7.30 -1.57 -5.44
CA LYS A 195 8.28 -2.59 -5.04
C LYS A 195 7.67 -3.68 -4.17
N ASP A 196 6.74 -3.30 -3.32
CA ASP A 196 6.07 -4.17 -2.35
C ASP A 196 4.67 -3.65 -2.00
N LEU A 197 3.93 -4.45 -1.23
CA LEU A 197 2.56 -4.12 -0.84
C LEU A 197 2.50 -2.85 0.00
N ASN A 198 3.46 -2.64 0.90
CA ASN A 198 3.49 -1.46 1.76
C ASN A 198 3.64 -0.18 0.94
N GLU A 199 4.47 -0.21 -0.12
CA GLU A 199 4.59 0.91 -1.04
C GLU A 199 3.28 1.18 -1.77
N TYR A 200 2.61 0.13 -2.25
CA TYR A 200 1.31 0.26 -2.90
C TYR A 200 0.22 0.81 -1.96
N GLU A 201 0.10 0.27 -0.74
CA GLU A 201 -0.84 0.74 0.29
C GLU A 201 -0.58 2.21 0.65
N ARG A 202 0.69 2.62 0.72
CA ARG A 202 1.05 4.02 0.93
C ARG A 202 0.64 4.91 -0.24
N ILE A 203 0.81 4.45 -1.48
CA ILE A 203 0.32 5.16 -2.68
C ILE A 203 -1.20 5.35 -2.58
N VAL A 204 -1.92 4.28 -2.26
CA VAL A 204 -3.37 4.27 -2.09
C VAL A 204 -3.80 5.23 -0.98
N SER A 205 -3.16 5.16 0.18
CA SER A 205 -3.43 6.05 1.32
C SER A 205 -3.19 7.52 0.98
N THR A 206 -2.12 7.82 0.25
CA THR A 206 -1.83 9.18 -0.22
C THR A 206 -2.92 9.69 -1.17
N ILE A 207 -3.39 8.84 -2.09
CA ILE A 207 -4.50 9.17 -2.99
C ILE A 207 -5.76 9.44 -2.15
N PHE A 208 -6.12 8.55 -1.23
CA PHE A 208 -7.28 8.71 -0.36
C PHE A 208 -7.24 10.00 0.47
N GLY A 209 -6.10 10.34 1.05
CA GLY A 209 -5.92 11.60 1.77
C GLY A 209 -6.19 12.82 0.89
N ALA A 210 -5.69 12.81 -0.35
CA ALA A 210 -5.86 13.93 -1.27
C ALA A 210 -7.27 14.01 -1.91
N VAL A 211 -8.02 12.92 -1.96
CA VAL A 211 -9.31 12.86 -2.68
C VAL A 211 -10.38 13.78 -2.08
N ASN A 212 -10.27 14.15 -0.80
CA ASN A 212 -11.21 15.08 -0.16
C ASN A 212 -10.90 16.55 -0.46
N GLU A 213 -9.70 16.86 -0.93
CA GLU A 213 -9.20 18.23 -1.08
C GLU A 213 -9.09 18.66 -2.55
N VAL A 214 -9.24 17.72 -3.48
CA VAL A 214 -8.87 17.88 -4.89
C VAL A 214 -10.03 17.50 -5.82
N GLU A 215 -10.33 18.35 -6.80
CA GLU A 215 -11.38 18.09 -7.81
C GLU A 215 -10.87 17.04 -8.83
N ILE A 216 -11.73 16.15 -9.33
CA ILE A 216 -11.31 15.19 -10.36
C ILE A 216 -11.39 15.85 -11.75
N ASP A 217 -10.28 15.89 -12.48
CA ASP A 217 -10.30 16.26 -13.90
C ASP A 217 -10.55 15.02 -14.77
N LEU A 218 -11.83 14.81 -15.11
CA LEU A 218 -12.26 13.70 -15.97
C LEU A 218 -11.56 13.64 -17.33
N CYS A 219 -10.94 14.74 -17.81
CA CYS A 219 -10.23 14.76 -19.09
C CYS A 219 -8.70 14.61 -18.97
N SER A 220 -8.14 14.51 -17.76
CA SER A 220 -6.69 14.43 -17.52
C SER A 220 -6.25 13.01 -17.22
N TRP A 221 -6.13 12.15 -18.23
CA TRP A 221 -5.61 10.79 -18.07
C TRP A 221 -4.08 10.74 -18.20
N THR A 222 -3.44 9.79 -17.51
CA THR A 222 -1.98 9.59 -17.53
C THR A 222 -1.63 8.09 -17.69
N ASP A 223 -0.63 7.77 -18.52
CA ASP A 223 -0.25 6.38 -18.90
C ASP A 223 0.46 5.65 -17.77
N THR A 224 1.22 6.39 -16.99
CA THR A 224 2.03 5.82 -15.92
C THR A 224 1.86 6.69 -14.69
N ILE A 225 1.40 6.06 -13.61
CA ILE A 225 1.44 6.64 -12.28
C ILE A 225 2.72 6.16 -11.64
N THR A 226 3.79 6.93 -11.85
CA THR A 226 5.10 6.64 -11.25
C THR A 226 5.22 7.37 -9.91
N TYR A 227 5.39 6.61 -8.83
CA TYR A 227 5.83 7.15 -7.55
C TYR A 227 7.32 6.83 -7.40
N SER A 228 8.19 7.83 -7.54
CA SER A 228 9.62 7.65 -7.26
C SER A 228 9.90 7.99 -5.80
N LEU A 229 10.24 6.97 -5.01
CA LEU A 229 10.93 7.13 -3.73
C LEU A 229 12.31 7.76 -3.96
N ILE A 230 12.49 9.04 -3.63
CA ILE A 230 13.81 9.68 -3.57
C ILE A 230 14.18 9.88 -2.09
N GLY A 231 14.76 8.85 -1.46
CA GLY A 231 15.32 8.87 -0.09
C GLY A 231 14.36 8.45 1.04
N ASP A 232 14.85 8.55 2.30
CA ASP A 232 14.11 8.23 3.55
C ASP A 232 13.12 9.33 3.98
N LEU A 233 13.10 10.46 3.27
CA LEU A 233 12.11 11.51 3.46
C LEU A 233 11.03 11.34 2.40
N VAL A 234 9.87 10.86 2.83
CA VAL A 234 8.65 10.81 2.05
C VAL A 234 8.18 12.25 1.82
N GLN A 235 8.76 12.92 0.82
CA GLN A 235 8.03 13.95 0.13
C GLN A 235 7.46 13.30 -1.12
N PRO A 236 6.12 13.20 -1.25
CA PRO A 236 5.56 12.92 -2.55
C PRO A 236 6.11 13.96 -3.52
N HIS A 237 6.98 13.56 -4.45
CA HIS A 237 7.04 14.19 -5.76
C HIS A 237 5.80 13.80 -6.57
N ILE A 238 4.62 13.77 -5.93
CA ILE A 238 3.49 14.45 -6.54
C ILE A 238 3.89 15.92 -6.52
N THR A 239 4.73 16.33 -7.47
CA THR A 239 4.59 17.69 -7.96
C THR A 239 3.19 17.76 -8.53
N LEU A 240 2.21 18.06 -7.66
CA LEU A 240 1.01 18.86 -7.95
C LEU A 240 1.47 20.24 -8.43
N ARG A 241 2.48 20.28 -9.31
CA ARG A 241 2.89 21.43 -10.10
C ARG A 241 1.85 21.58 -11.20
N ARG A 242 0.62 21.87 -10.76
CA ARG A 242 -0.51 22.52 -11.41
C ARG A 242 -1.78 22.18 -10.61
N ARG A 243 -2.18 23.10 -9.73
CA ARG A 243 -3.56 23.51 -9.44
C ARG A 243 -4.63 22.40 -9.37
N HIS A 244 -4.97 22.00 -8.14
CA HIS A 244 -6.31 21.55 -7.68
C HIS A 244 -7.03 20.40 -8.40
N LYS A 245 -6.42 19.65 -9.34
CA LYS A 245 -7.12 18.53 -9.99
C LYS A 245 -6.37 17.20 -10.07
N MET A 246 -7.11 16.09 -9.89
CA MET A 246 -6.60 14.72 -9.91
C MET A 246 -7.09 13.95 -11.15
N SER A 247 -6.23 13.11 -11.75
CA SER A 247 -6.58 12.21 -12.86
C SER A 247 -7.54 11.09 -12.39
N PRO A 248 -8.49 10.64 -13.22
CA PRO A 248 -9.37 9.53 -12.86
C PRO A 248 -8.63 8.19 -12.72
N ALA A 249 -7.46 8.05 -13.35
CA ALA A 249 -6.62 6.86 -13.21
C ALA A 249 -6.21 6.60 -11.74
N TYR A 250 -5.97 7.66 -10.94
CA TYR A 250 -5.64 7.51 -9.52
C TYR A 250 -6.77 6.86 -8.72
N PHE A 251 -8.01 7.26 -8.97
CA PHE A 251 -9.18 6.71 -8.30
C PHE A 251 -9.42 5.26 -8.66
N ILE A 252 -9.19 4.91 -9.93
CA ILE A 252 -9.30 3.52 -10.38
C ILE A 252 -8.23 2.67 -9.70
N ILE A 253 -6.97 3.14 -9.67
CA ILE A 253 -5.86 2.40 -9.05
C ILE A 253 -6.05 2.27 -7.54
N ALA A 254 -6.37 3.36 -6.81
CA ALA A 254 -6.72 3.27 -5.39
C ALA A 254 -7.91 2.34 -5.17
N GLY A 255 -8.88 2.44 -6.09
CA GLY A 255 -10.00 1.55 -6.30
C GLY A 255 -9.66 0.06 -6.36
N LEU A 256 -8.44 -0.31 -6.77
CA LEU A 256 -8.03 -1.70 -6.90
C LEU A 256 -7.37 -2.29 -5.65
N GLU A 257 -7.18 -1.51 -4.59
CA GLU A 257 -6.40 -1.95 -3.42
C GLU A 257 -6.85 -3.30 -2.86
N PRO A 258 -8.14 -3.53 -2.55
CA PRO A 258 -8.57 -4.84 -2.05
C PRO A 258 -8.22 -6.03 -2.96
N LEU A 259 -8.23 -5.83 -4.28
CA LEU A 259 -7.88 -6.87 -5.25
C LEU A 259 -6.36 -7.09 -5.27
N VAL A 260 -5.59 -6.01 -5.31
CA VAL A 260 -4.12 -6.06 -5.34
C VAL A 260 -3.59 -6.65 -4.05
N SER A 261 -4.02 -6.19 -2.88
CA SER A 261 -3.59 -6.68 -1.57
C SER A 261 -3.93 -8.16 -1.33
N HIS A 262 -4.97 -8.69 -1.98
CA HIS A 262 -5.28 -10.11 -1.91
C HIS A 262 -4.45 -10.95 -2.89
N LEU A 263 -4.30 -10.48 -4.13
CA LEU A 263 -3.57 -11.21 -5.18
C LEU A 263 -2.05 -11.10 -5.03
N TYR A 264 -1.59 -10.06 -4.36
CA TYR A 264 -0.19 -9.84 -4.03
C TYR A 264 0.04 -10.21 -2.58
N SER A 265 0.90 -11.20 -2.36
CA SER A 265 1.53 -11.43 -1.07
C SER A 265 3.02 -11.53 -1.28
N ASP A 266 3.82 -11.05 -0.32
CA ASP A 266 5.26 -11.29 -0.34
C ASP A 266 5.57 -12.79 -0.42
N ALA A 267 4.69 -13.66 0.08
CA ALA A 267 4.77 -15.10 -0.09
C ALA A 267 4.69 -15.53 -1.56
N LEU A 268 3.72 -15.04 -2.33
CA LEU A 268 3.61 -15.32 -3.77
C LEU A 268 4.85 -14.80 -4.52
N ARG A 269 5.25 -13.55 -4.27
CA ARG A 269 6.45 -12.94 -4.86
C ARG A 269 7.69 -13.80 -4.61
N ASN A 270 7.93 -14.16 -3.34
CA ASN A 270 9.10 -14.93 -2.94
C ASN A 270 9.05 -16.36 -3.47
N SER A 271 7.86 -16.97 -3.55
CA SER A 271 7.67 -18.30 -4.12
C SER A 271 8.05 -18.32 -5.61
N ILE A 272 7.58 -17.35 -6.40
CA ILE A 272 7.93 -17.25 -7.83
C ILE A 272 9.43 -17.07 -8.02
N SER A 273 10.04 -16.14 -7.28
CA SER A 273 11.48 -15.90 -7.37
C SER A 273 12.28 -17.14 -6.99
N THR A 274 11.84 -17.87 -5.95
CA THR A 274 12.47 -19.12 -5.51
C THR A 274 12.36 -20.21 -6.57
N MET A 275 11.15 -20.48 -7.08
CA MET A 275 10.93 -21.49 -8.14
C MET A 275 11.76 -21.18 -9.39
N PHE A 276 11.80 -19.92 -9.79
CA PHE A 276 12.61 -19.50 -10.93
C PHE A 276 14.11 -19.66 -10.67
N SER A 277 14.59 -19.23 -9.50
CA SER A 277 15.98 -19.42 -9.08
C SER A 277 16.41 -20.89 -9.04
N GLU A 278 15.55 -21.78 -8.54
CA GLU A 278 15.81 -23.21 -8.46
C GLU A 278 15.90 -23.85 -9.85
N GLU A 279 14.94 -23.57 -10.72
CA GLU A 279 14.92 -24.11 -12.08
C GLU A 279 16.04 -23.49 -12.95
N LEU A 280 16.43 -22.25 -12.67
CA LEU A 280 17.58 -21.63 -13.33
C LEU A 280 18.89 -22.32 -12.93
N LYS A 281 19.05 -22.66 -11.65
CA LYS A 281 20.21 -23.43 -11.15
C LYS A 281 20.24 -24.86 -11.69
N SER A 282 19.08 -25.47 -11.93
CA SER A 282 18.98 -26.85 -12.45
C SER A 282 19.55 -26.99 -13.87
N LEU A 283 19.62 -25.91 -14.65
CA LEU A 283 20.28 -25.90 -15.96
C LEU A 283 21.78 -26.22 -15.90
N ASN A 284 22.42 -26.08 -14.74
CA ASN A 284 23.85 -26.30 -14.52
C ASN A 284 24.75 -25.61 -15.57
N LEU A 285 24.37 -24.40 -15.98
CA LEU A 285 25.14 -23.60 -16.92
C LEU A 285 26.22 -22.83 -16.15
N ASP A 286 27.47 -22.95 -16.61
CA ASP A 286 28.61 -22.23 -16.02
C ASP A 286 28.36 -20.71 -15.98
N TYR A 287 27.73 -20.18 -17.03
CA TYR A 287 27.31 -18.78 -17.09
C TYR A 287 26.30 -18.44 -15.97
N VAL A 288 25.26 -19.24 -15.76
CA VAL A 288 24.26 -18.98 -14.72
C VAL A 288 24.93 -18.96 -13.35
N ASN A 289 25.76 -19.97 -13.06
CA ASN A 289 26.41 -20.11 -11.76
C ASN A 289 27.43 -19.00 -11.46
N LYS A 290 28.09 -18.46 -12.49
CA LYS A 290 29.14 -17.42 -12.33
C LYS A 290 28.61 -16.00 -12.47
N CYS A 291 27.62 -15.80 -13.33
CA CYS A 291 27.25 -14.48 -13.82
C CYS A 291 25.86 -14.04 -13.37
N VAL A 292 24.93 -14.95 -13.10
CA VAL A 292 23.66 -14.55 -12.48
C VAL A 292 23.88 -14.36 -10.99
N TRP A 293 23.60 -13.16 -10.50
CA TRP A 293 23.79 -12.80 -9.11
C TRP A 293 22.53 -13.06 -8.29
N GLU A 294 21.43 -12.48 -8.76
CA GLU A 294 20.18 -12.41 -8.03
C GLU A 294 19.04 -12.45 -9.04
N THR A 295 17.93 -13.02 -8.62
CA THR A 295 16.66 -12.91 -9.30
C THR A 295 15.70 -12.17 -8.39
N SER A 296 15.11 -11.09 -8.89
CA SER A 296 14.07 -10.35 -8.19
C SER A 296 12.79 -10.36 -9.02
N SER A 297 11.71 -9.84 -8.46
CA SER A 297 10.49 -9.64 -9.21
C SER A 297 9.84 -8.30 -8.84
N LEU A 298 9.52 -7.49 -9.85
CA LEU A 298 8.82 -6.22 -9.68
C LEU A 298 7.38 -6.32 -10.20
N PRO A 299 6.38 -6.18 -9.32
CA PRO A 299 4.99 -6.20 -9.74
C PRO A 299 4.58 -4.85 -10.36
N ARG A 300 3.65 -4.93 -11.30
CA ARG A 300 2.98 -3.78 -11.91
C ARG A 300 1.52 -4.12 -12.11
N VAL A 301 0.65 -3.24 -11.64
CA VAL A 301 -0.81 -3.38 -11.81
C VAL A 301 -1.25 -2.41 -12.88
N CYS A 302 -1.86 -2.91 -13.94
CA CYS A 302 -2.36 -2.10 -15.04
C CYS A 302 -3.87 -2.29 -15.21
N VAL A 303 -4.56 -1.22 -15.57
CA VAL A 303 -5.99 -1.24 -15.91
C VAL A 303 -6.13 -0.91 -17.38
N LYS A 304 -6.66 -1.88 -18.15
CA LYS A 304 -7.00 -1.70 -19.55
C LYS A 304 -8.49 -1.40 -19.65
N ILE A 305 -8.84 -0.30 -20.33
CA ILE A 305 -10.23 0.18 -20.37
C ILE A 305 -10.87 -0.12 -21.72
N LEU A 306 -10.25 0.28 -22.83
CA LEU A 306 -10.98 0.49 -24.09
C LEU A 306 -11.35 -0.75 -24.92
N GLU A 307 -10.58 -1.84 -24.88
CA GLU A 307 -10.96 -3.08 -25.60
C GLU A 307 -12.05 -3.85 -24.84
N LYS A 308 -11.70 -4.22 -23.62
CA LYS A 308 -12.52 -4.88 -22.62
C LYS A 308 -11.92 -4.46 -21.29
N PRO A 309 -12.71 -3.96 -20.33
CA PRO A 309 -12.21 -3.72 -18.99
C PRO A 309 -11.44 -4.95 -18.49
N ALA A 310 -10.21 -4.75 -18.08
CA ALA A 310 -9.37 -5.82 -17.57
C ALA A 310 -8.39 -5.24 -16.55
N VAL A 311 -8.15 -6.01 -15.49
CA VAL A 311 -7.01 -5.78 -14.60
C VAL A 311 -5.91 -6.70 -15.07
N GLN A 312 -4.74 -6.13 -15.29
CA GLN A 312 -3.55 -6.86 -15.65
C GLN A 312 -2.59 -6.83 -14.46
N LEU A 313 -2.26 -7.99 -13.94
CA LEU A 313 -1.16 -8.16 -13.01
C LEU A 313 0.07 -8.59 -13.80
N ILE A 314 1.09 -7.75 -13.80
CA ILE A 314 2.33 -7.98 -14.51
C ILE A 314 3.43 -8.20 -13.48
N TYR A 315 4.12 -9.33 -13.57
CA TYR A 315 5.24 -9.68 -12.72
C TYR A 315 6.50 -9.71 -13.59
N ASP A 316 7.35 -8.69 -13.43
CA ASP A 316 8.62 -8.61 -14.11
C ASP A 316 9.65 -9.38 -13.30
N ILE A 317 10.02 -10.60 -13.73
CA ILE A 317 11.14 -11.35 -13.18
C ILE A 317 12.43 -10.74 -13.73
N GLU A 318 13.20 -10.11 -12.85
CA GLU A 318 14.48 -9.53 -13.22
C GLU A 318 15.60 -10.51 -12.91
N VAL A 319 16.43 -10.79 -13.91
CA VAL A 319 17.66 -11.55 -13.77
C VAL A 319 18.82 -10.58 -13.76
N GLU A 320 19.42 -10.40 -12.58
CA GLU A 320 20.57 -9.52 -12.42
C GLU A 320 21.87 -10.26 -12.75
N ILE A 321 22.61 -9.73 -13.72
CA ILE A 321 23.89 -10.28 -14.17
C ILE A 321 25.05 -9.44 -13.62
N ARG A 322 26.02 -10.08 -12.97
CA ARG A 322 27.29 -9.46 -12.57
C ARG A 322 28.15 -9.20 -13.81
N LEU A 323 28.68 -7.99 -13.91
CA LEU A 323 29.69 -7.65 -14.92
C LEU A 323 31.10 -7.98 -14.41
N LEU A 324 31.36 -9.26 -14.14
CA LEU A 324 32.72 -9.75 -13.97
C LEU A 324 33.41 -9.84 -15.35
N PRO A 325 34.74 -9.76 -15.46
CA PRO A 325 35.44 -9.86 -16.75
C PRO A 325 35.06 -11.09 -17.59
N GLN A 326 34.66 -12.19 -16.93
CA GLN A 326 34.19 -13.43 -17.54
C GLN A 326 32.67 -13.48 -17.84
N CYS A 327 31.93 -12.42 -17.52
CA CYS A 327 30.48 -12.34 -17.60
C CYS A 327 30.05 -11.26 -18.60
N GLU A 328 30.27 -11.57 -19.87
CA GLU A 328 29.78 -10.76 -21.00
C GLU A 328 28.26 -10.94 -21.20
N ASN A 329 27.71 -10.39 -22.29
CA ASN A 329 26.33 -10.66 -22.68
C ASN A 329 26.09 -12.19 -22.74
N PRO A 330 24.97 -12.70 -22.20
CA PRO A 330 24.65 -14.11 -22.41
C PRO A 330 24.53 -14.36 -23.91
N SER A 331 25.09 -15.48 -24.38
CA SER A 331 24.91 -15.89 -25.77
C SER A 331 23.43 -16.19 -26.04
N GLN A 332 23.02 -16.17 -27.31
CA GLN A 332 21.65 -16.50 -27.67
C GLN A 332 21.22 -17.88 -27.15
N ASP A 333 22.11 -18.88 -27.16
CA ASP A 333 21.86 -20.21 -26.60
C ASP A 333 21.55 -20.16 -25.10
N VAL A 334 22.30 -19.35 -24.33
CA VAL A 334 22.03 -19.15 -22.90
C VAL A 334 20.67 -18.47 -22.70
N ILE A 335 20.36 -17.45 -23.51
CA ILE A 335 19.07 -16.75 -23.44
C ILE A 335 17.91 -17.72 -23.70
N GLU A 336 18.00 -18.57 -24.73
CA GLU A 336 16.95 -19.55 -25.03
C GLU A 336 16.77 -20.57 -23.90
N LYS A 337 17.85 -21.06 -23.29
CA LYS A 337 17.76 -21.95 -22.11
C LYS A 337 17.10 -21.28 -20.90
N ILE A 338 17.40 -20.00 -20.65
CA ILE A 338 16.72 -19.24 -19.59
C ILE A 338 15.24 -19.03 -19.92
N LYS A 339 14.90 -18.80 -21.19
CA LYS A 339 13.50 -18.72 -21.63
C LYS A 339 12.76 -20.05 -21.47
N GLU A 340 13.42 -21.19 -21.69
CA GLU A 340 12.82 -22.51 -21.42
C GLU A 340 12.45 -22.67 -19.94
N VAL A 341 13.34 -22.25 -19.03
CA VAL A 341 13.05 -22.22 -17.59
C VAL A 341 11.86 -21.31 -17.29
N PHE A 342 11.85 -20.11 -17.87
CA PHE A 342 10.75 -19.18 -17.72
C PHE A 342 9.40 -19.77 -18.18
N ASN A 343 9.40 -20.46 -19.33
CA ASN A 343 8.22 -21.13 -19.86
C ASN A 343 7.74 -22.31 -18.99
N LYS A 344 8.63 -22.94 -18.22
CA LYS A 344 8.25 -23.97 -17.24
C LYS A 344 7.63 -23.38 -15.97
N VAL A 345 8.15 -22.25 -15.49
CA VAL A 345 7.67 -21.58 -14.27
C VAL A 345 6.35 -20.85 -14.50
N LYS A 346 6.15 -20.30 -15.70
CA LYS A 346 4.99 -19.48 -16.02
C LYS A 346 3.63 -20.15 -15.75
N PRO A 347 3.37 -21.40 -16.18
CA PRO A 347 2.11 -22.07 -15.90
C PRO A 347 1.84 -22.27 -14.40
N LEU A 348 2.89 -22.54 -13.60
CA LEU A 348 2.75 -22.72 -12.15
C LEU A 348 2.31 -21.42 -11.47
N PHE A 349 2.89 -20.31 -11.88
CA PHE A 349 2.48 -18.99 -11.43
C PHE A 349 1.04 -18.65 -11.82
N GLU A 350 0.68 -18.87 -13.09
CA GLU A 350 -0.67 -18.58 -13.57
C GLU A 350 -1.74 -19.39 -12.83
N ASP A 351 -1.44 -20.65 -12.47
CA ASP A 351 -2.31 -21.48 -11.64
C ASP A 351 -2.47 -20.92 -10.23
N GLU A 352 -1.39 -20.45 -9.61
CA GLU A 352 -1.44 -19.88 -8.27
C GLU A 352 -2.22 -18.57 -8.22
N VAL A 353 -2.00 -17.67 -9.18
CA VAL A 353 -2.79 -16.44 -9.30
C VAL A 353 -4.26 -16.75 -9.53
N ARG A 354 -4.58 -17.78 -10.33
CA ARG A 354 -5.97 -18.22 -10.57
C ARG A 354 -6.65 -18.70 -9.28
N LYS A 355 -5.94 -19.46 -8.44
CA LYS A 355 -6.44 -19.90 -7.12
C LYS A 355 -6.70 -18.70 -6.20
N LEU A 356 -5.74 -17.79 -6.09
CA LEU A 356 -5.87 -16.57 -5.28
C LEU A 356 -7.04 -15.71 -5.76
N TYR A 357 -7.20 -15.54 -7.07
CA TYR A 357 -8.32 -14.79 -7.61
C TYR A 357 -9.67 -15.46 -7.37
N SER A 358 -9.73 -16.79 -7.47
CA SER A 358 -10.95 -17.53 -7.14
C SER A 358 -11.28 -17.40 -5.65
N SER A 359 -10.27 -17.42 -4.77
CA SER A 359 -10.41 -17.17 -3.34
C SER A 359 -10.93 -15.76 -3.06
N TYR A 360 -10.32 -14.74 -3.66
CA TYR A 360 -10.77 -13.36 -3.60
C TYR A 360 -12.24 -13.22 -3.97
N LEU A 361 -12.66 -13.82 -5.09
CA LEU A 361 -14.04 -13.75 -5.57
C LEU A 361 -15.03 -14.41 -4.59
N ASN A 362 -14.62 -15.45 -3.86
CA ASN A 362 -15.44 -16.06 -2.83
C ASN A 362 -15.54 -15.18 -1.58
N MET A 363 -14.41 -14.65 -1.10
CA MET A 363 -14.39 -13.72 0.02
C MET A 363 -15.22 -12.46 -0.26
N LYS A 364 -15.15 -11.91 -1.47
CA LYS A 364 -15.97 -10.76 -1.91
C LYS A 364 -17.47 -11.00 -1.72
N LYS A 365 -17.94 -12.25 -1.87
CA LYS A 365 -19.36 -12.61 -1.67
C LYS A 365 -19.75 -12.68 -0.19
N GLU A 366 -18.83 -13.11 0.67
CA GLU A 366 -19.08 -13.31 2.11
C GLU A 366 -19.01 -12.01 2.91
N TYR A 367 -18.09 -11.10 2.58
CA TYR A 367 -17.78 -9.94 3.44
C TYR A 367 -18.65 -8.71 3.25
N GLY A 368 -19.50 -8.63 2.22
CA GLY A 368 -20.39 -7.50 2.01
C GLY A 368 -19.67 -6.13 1.90
N LYS A 369 -19.57 -5.64 0.65
CA LYS A 369 -19.48 -4.22 0.28
C LYS A 369 -18.14 -3.45 0.24
N THR A 370 -16.97 -4.07 0.23
CA THR A 370 -15.77 -3.41 -0.37
C THR A 370 -15.77 -3.63 -1.89
N ILE A 371 -16.80 -3.13 -2.62
CA ILE A 371 -17.04 -3.66 -3.97
C ILE A 371 -16.22 -2.94 -5.02
N ILE A 372 -15.10 -3.56 -5.39
CA ILE A 372 -14.49 -3.42 -6.71
C ILE A 372 -15.22 -4.38 -7.67
N ASP A 373 -16.16 -3.85 -8.43
CA ASP A 373 -16.91 -4.57 -9.45
C ASP A 373 -16.27 -4.29 -10.80
N ILE A 374 -15.62 -5.28 -11.39
CA ILE A 374 -15.00 -5.15 -12.71
C ILE A 374 -15.70 -6.18 -13.58
N ASP A 375 -16.52 -5.74 -14.52
CA ASP A 375 -17.22 -6.60 -15.49
C ASP A 375 -16.24 -7.14 -16.57
N GLY A 376 -14.99 -7.33 -16.17
CA GLY A 376 -13.82 -7.57 -16.99
C GLY A 376 -13.14 -8.89 -16.71
N VAL A 377 -12.04 -9.14 -17.42
CA VAL A 377 -11.20 -10.33 -17.18
C VAL A 377 -9.96 -9.91 -16.40
N LEU A 378 -9.61 -10.66 -15.36
CA LEU A 378 -8.27 -10.59 -14.79
C LEU A 378 -7.31 -11.33 -15.71
N ALA A 379 -6.26 -10.65 -16.18
CA ALA A 379 -5.15 -11.26 -16.87
C ALA A 379 -3.88 -11.16 -16.02
N ALA A 380 -3.07 -12.20 -16.03
CA ALA A 380 -1.78 -12.22 -15.35
C ALA A 380 -0.68 -12.48 -16.38
N TYR A 381 0.41 -11.75 -16.27
CA TYR A 381 1.57 -11.88 -17.14
C TYR A 381 2.82 -12.00 -16.28
N LEU A 382 3.68 -12.96 -16.64
CA LEU A 382 5.07 -12.91 -16.28
C LEU A 382 5.84 -12.33 -17.46
N ARG A 383 6.83 -11.48 -17.18
CA ARG A 383 7.84 -11.04 -18.15
C ARG A 383 9.22 -11.30 -17.58
N LEU A 384 10.17 -11.65 -18.44
CA LEU A 384 11.57 -11.84 -18.07
C LEU A 384 12.36 -10.62 -18.51
N LEU A 385 13.06 -9.98 -17.58
CA LEU A 385 13.94 -8.84 -17.81
C LEU A 385 15.39 -9.21 -17.48
N PHE A 386 16.31 -8.85 -18.37
CA PHE A 386 17.74 -9.00 -18.10
C PHE A 386 18.32 -7.67 -17.67
N ILE A 387 18.80 -7.59 -16.44
CA ILE A 387 19.36 -6.36 -15.88
C ILE A 387 20.85 -6.52 -15.68
N ARG A 388 21.58 -5.52 -16.17
CA ARG A 388 23.00 -5.36 -15.87
C ARG A 388 23.19 -4.43 -14.71
N ARG A 389 23.77 -4.94 -13.63
CA ARG A 389 24.32 -4.08 -12.59
C ARG A 389 25.82 -3.99 -12.71
N TYR A 390 26.30 -2.76 -12.88
CA TYR A 390 27.69 -2.44 -12.64
C TYR A 390 27.90 -2.47 -11.14
N TRP A 391 28.86 -3.26 -10.70
CA TRP A 391 29.58 -2.97 -9.47
C TRP A 391 30.91 -2.41 -9.90
N THR A 392 31.05 -1.09 -9.94
CA THR A 392 32.41 -0.57 -10.03
C THR A 392 33.07 -0.75 -8.66
N TYR A 393 34.27 -1.31 -8.64
CA TYR A 393 35.14 -1.32 -7.44
C TYR A 393 35.37 0.12 -6.93
N ASP A 394 35.17 1.11 -7.80
CA ASP A 394 35.20 2.55 -7.49
C ASP A 394 33.94 3.08 -6.77
N GLU A 395 32.77 2.45 -6.85
CA GLU A 395 31.55 2.88 -6.12
C GLU A 395 31.64 2.55 -4.62
N ILE A 396 32.28 1.43 -4.25
CA ILE A 396 32.61 1.11 -2.85
C ILE A 396 33.62 2.12 -2.27
N ARG A 397 34.49 2.68 -3.11
CA ARG A 397 35.45 3.73 -2.72
C ARG A 397 34.86 5.15 -2.73
N ARG A 398 33.93 5.45 -3.64
CA ARG A 398 33.36 6.80 -3.85
C ARG A 398 32.17 7.13 -2.94
N VAL A 399 31.48 6.17 -2.33
CA VAL A 399 30.47 6.49 -1.29
C VAL A 399 31.09 7.14 -0.04
N ARG A 400 32.43 7.17 0.08
CA ARG A 400 33.13 8.02 1.08
C ARG A 400 33.33 9.47 0.66
N ARG A 401 33.17 9.85 -0.62
CA ARG A 401 33.31 11.22 -1.13
C ARG A 401 32.44 11.44 -2.37
N GLU A 402 31.28 12.04 -2.12
CA GLU A 402 30.54 12.94 -3.01
C GLU A 402 29.83 12.34 -4.25
N ILE A 403 28.51 12.55 -4.30
CA ILE A 403 27.64 12.35 -5.47
C ILE A 403 27.21 13.76 -5.96
N PRO A 404 27.19 14.05 -7.28
CA PRO A 404 25.90 14.00 -7.99
C PRO A 404 25.89 13.41 -9.43
N ARG A 405 24.93 12.49 -9.61
CA ARG A 405 23.91 12.31 -10.69
C ARG A 405 24.30 12.23 -12.18
N LYS A 406 24.17 11.02 -12.76
CA LYS A 406 23.13 10.53 -13.72
C LYS A 406 23.72 9.48 -14.66
N THR A 407 23.17 8.26 -14.65
CA THR A 407 23.32 7.32 -15.77
C THR A 407 21.95 6.74 -16.11
N ILE A 408 21.59 6.86 -17.39
CA ILE A 408 20.40 6.29 -18.01
C ILE A 408 20.68 4.82 -18.29
N ILE A 409 19.82 3.92 -17.82
CA ILE A 409 19.87 2.49 -18.12
C ILE A 409 19.11 2.27 -19.43
N ALA A 410 19.77 1.72 -20.45
CA ALA A 410 19.11 1.26 -21.66
C ALA A 410 18.32 -0.02 -21.33
N LEU A 411 16.99 0.08 -21.37
CA LEU A 411 16.09 -1.06 -21.32
C LEU A 411 16.01 -1.66 -22.74
N HIS A 412 16.46 -2.90 -22.90
CA HIS A 412 16.04 -3.70 -24.06
C HIS A 412 14.70 -4.34 -23.72
N GLU A 413 13.62 -3.67 -24.09
CA GLU A 413 12.29 -4.26 -24.14
C GLU A 413 12.24 -5.22 -25.33
N VAL A 414 12.01 -6.51 -25.07
CA VAL A 414 11.72 -7.49 -26.12
C VAL A 414 10.23 -7.79 -26.02
N GLU A 415 9.43 -7.06 -26.80
CA GLU A 415 8.01 -7.39 -26.99
C GLU A 415 7.92 -8.67 -27.82
N LEU A 416 7.31 -9.71 -27.24
CA LEU A 416 6.89 -10.89 -27.98
C LEU A 416 5.37 -10.81 -28.15
N GLY A 417 4.94 -10.64 -29.40
CA GLY A 417 3.53 -10.59 -29.78
C GLY A 417 2.75 -11.82 -29.32
N ALA A 418 1.50 -11.58 -28.93
CA ALA A 418 0.51 -12.63 -28.76
C ALA A 418 -0.02 -13.10 -30.14
N PRO A 419 -0.53 -14.33 -30.27
CA PRO A 419 -1.42 -14.67 -31.38
C PRO A 419 -2.73 -13.88 -31.32
#